data_AF-A0A1B9E083-F1
#
_entry.id   AF-A0A1B9E083-F1
#
_cell.length_a   1.000
_cell.length_b   1.000
_cell.length_c   1.000
_cell.angle_alpha   90.00
_cell.angle_beta   90.00
_cell.angle_gamma   90.00
#
_symmetry.space_group_name_H-M   'P 1'
#
loop_
_entity.id
_entity.type
_entity.pdbx_description
1 polymer ?
#
loop_
_entity_poly.entity_id
_entity_poly.type
_entity_poly.pdbx_seq_one_letter_code
_entity_poly.pdbx_strand_id
1 'polypeptide(L)'
;MTTMNLETQMQLSKSSQNIPLIKGIFTPSEALEVVMALLDQKINFHQKQRLQKWELNHKSNLKEIDDRIQALENDKQLVKNFVNTAKGLQTKVTINGLLEIALVTSHS
;
A
#
# COMPACT_ATOMS: atom_id res chain seq x y z
N MET A 1 23.14 27.05 -27.78
CA MET A 1 21.71 26.68 -27.64
C MET A 1 21.60 25.23 -28.11
N THR A 2 21.63 24.27 -27.19
CA THR A 2 21.55 22.85 -27.53
C THR A 2 20.14 22.38 -27.24
N THR A 3 19.47 21.95 -28.30
CA THR A 3 18.10 21.41 -28.29
C THR A 3 18.03 20.19 -27.37
N MET A 4 17.34 20.32 -26.23
CA MET A 4 16.86 19.16 -25.49
C MET A 4 15.77 18.49 -26.33
N ASN A 5 16.07 17.26 -26.75
CA ASN A 5 15.32 16.43 -27.67
C ASN A 5 13.98 15.98 -27.04
N LEU A 6 12.87 16.22 -27.76
CA LEU A 6 11.50 15.77 -27.41
C LEU A 6 11.42 14.25 -27.20
N GLU A 7 12.33 13.48 -27.80
CA GLU A 7 12.40 12.02 -27.67
C GLU A 7 12.67 11.56 -26.23
N THR A 8 13.46 12.33 -25.47
CA THR A 8 13.78 12.03 -24.06
C THR A 8 12.55 12.15 -23.15
N GLN A 9 11.61 13.05 -23.48
CA GLN A 9 10.37 13.24 -22.71
C GLN A 9 9.31 12.17 -23.04
N MET A 10 9.34 11.59 -24.26
CA MET A 10 8.44 10.50 -24.68
C MET A 10 8.84 9.11 -24.15
N GLN A 11 10.05 8.95 -23.61
CA GLN A 11 10.54 7.67 -23.07
C GLN A 11 10.25 7.50 -21.57
N LEU A 12 10.12 8.58 -20.81
CA LEU A 12 9.78 8.58 -19.38
C LEU A 12 8.31 8.27 -19.10
N SER A 13 7.39 8.59 -20.03
CA SER A 13 5.96 8.32 -19.90
C SER A 13 5.57 6.85 -20.10
N LYS A 14 6.54 5.97 -20.43
CA LYS A 14 6.32 4.54 -20.74
C LYS A 14 6.79 3.54 -19.69
N SER A 15 7.32 4.00 -18.55
CA SER A 15 7.87 3.09 -17.54
C SER A 15 6.96 2.96 -16.30
N SER A 16 5.67 2.72 -16.50
CA SER A 16 4.80 2.22 -15.43
C SER A 16 4.56 0.72 -15.58
N GLN A 17 4.60 -0.01 -14.46
CA GLN A 17 4.36 -1.44 -14.39
C GLN A 17 3.16 -1.70 -13.48
N ASN A 18 2.18 -2.44 -14.01
CA ASN A 18 0.97 -2.80 -13.30
C ASN A 18 1.01 -4.30 -12.96
N ILE A 19 1.07 -4.61 -11.67
CA ILE A 19 1.17 -5.97 -11.18
C ILE A 19 -0.07 -6.28 -10.33
N PRO A 20 -0.92 -7.24 -10.73
CA PRO A 20 -2.02 -7.69 -9.89
C PRO A 20 -1.45 -8.45 -8.69
N LEU A 21 -1.53 -7.86 -7.50
CA LEU A 21 -1.03 -8.47 -6.27
C LEU A 21 -1.99 -9.54 -5.73
N ILE A 22 -3.29 -9.31 -5.93
CA ILE A 22 -4.35 -10.25 -5.59
C ILE A 22 -5.50 -10.08 -6.59
N LYS A 23 -6.02 -11.19 -7.11
CA LYS A 23 -7.19 -11.18 -7.99
C LYS A 23 -7.95 -12.50 -7.86
N GLY A 24 -9.20 -12.44 -7.43
CA GLY A 24 -10.03 -13.64 -7.36
C GLY A 24 -11.25 -13.50 -6.47
N ILE A 25 -11.92 -14.64 -6.29
CA ILE A 25 -13.06 -14.82 -5.40
C ILE A 25 -12.59 -15.68 -4.23
N PHE A 26 -12.84 -15.20 -3.02
CA PHE A 26 -12.34 -15.77 -1.78
C PHE A 26 -13.50 -16.10 -0.85
N THR A 27 -13.33 -17.12 -0.02
CA THR A 27 -14.14 -17.26 1.18
C THR A 27 -13.84 -16.12 2.15
N PRO A 28 -14.76 -15.78 3.07
CA PRO A 28 -14.50 -14.77 4.09
C PRO A 28 -13.19 -15.01 4.87
N SER A 29 -12.88 -16.25 5.21
CA SER A 29 -11.65 -16.58 5.95
C SER A 29 -10.39 -16.29 5.12
N GLU A 30 -10.36 -16.72 3.86
CA GLU A 30 -9.22 -16.46 2.95
C GLU A 30 -9.08 -14.96 2.66
N ALA A 31 -10.20 -14.27 2.45
CA ALA A 31 -10.22 -12.82 2.24
C ALA A 31 -9.60 -12.09 3.44
N LEU A 32 -9.96 -12.50 4.66
CA LEU A 32 -9.41 -11.93 5.88
C LEU A 32 -7.90 -12.20 5.98
N GLU A 33 -7.49 -13.45 5.78
CA GLU A 33 -6.09 -13.86 5.86
C GLU A 33 -5.20 -13.04 4.92
N VAL A 34 -5.57 -12.96 3.63
CA VAL A 34 -4.74 -12.28 2.64
C VAL A 34 -4.70 -10.77 2.87
N VAL A 35 -5.86 -10.13 3.12
CA VAL A 35 -5.90 -8.67 3.29
C VAL A 35 -5.23 -8.25 4.60
N MET A 36 -5.41 -9.01 5.69
CA MET A 36 -4.72 -8.74 6.96
C MET A 36 -3.20 -8.86 6.78
N ALA A 37 -2.72 -9.90 6.08
CA ALA A 37 -1.29 -10.06 5.84
C ALA A 37 -0.69 -8.86 5.06
N LEU A 38 -1.39 -8.35 4.05
CA LEU A 38 -0.94 -7.17 3.30
C LEU A 38 -0.92 -5.91 4.16
N LEU A 39 -1.95 -5.68 5.00
CA LEU A 39 -1.99 -4.54 5.92
C LEU A 39 -0.89 -4.64 6.98
N ASP A 40 -0.65 -5.83 7.54
CA ASP A 40 0.41 -6.07 8.52
C ASP A 40 1.80 -5.81 7.92
N GLN A 41 2.06 -6.24 6.68
CA GLN A 41 3.32 -5.91 6.00
C GLN A 41 3.52 -4.40 5.86
N LYS A 42 2.47 -3.66 5.52
CA LYS A 42 2.53 -2.19 5.39
C LYS A 42 2.72 -1.49 6.73
N ILE A 43 2.07 -1.97 7.79
CA ILE A 43 2.25 -1.47 9.16
C ILE A 43 3.69 -1.72 9.61
N ASN A 44 4.20 -2.94 9.43
CA ASN A 44 5.57 -3.31 9.80
C ASN A 44 6.62 -2.46 9.07
N PHE A 45 6.38 -2.14 7.80
CA PHE A 45 7.24 -1.21 7.05
C PHE A 45 7.32 0.17 7.71
N HIS A 46 6.18 0.75 8.10
CA HIS A 46 6.14 2.04 8.77
C HIS A 46 6.72 2.00 10.19
N GLN A 47 6.51 0.91 10.93
CA GLN A 47 7.15 0.72 12.24
C GLN A 47 8.68 0.66 12.12
N LYS A 48 9.22 -0.04 11.13
CA LYS A 48 10.66 -0.06 10.84
C LYS A 48 11.18 1.34 10.50
N GLN A 49 10.47 2.10 9.66
CA GLN A 49 10.83 3.50 9.37
C GLN A 49 10.82 4.38 10.63
N ARG A 50 9.85 4.17 11.53
CA ARG A 50 9.77 4.89 12.81
C ARG A 50 11.02 4.65 13.65
N LEU A 51 11.42 3.38 13.79
CA LEU A 51 12.62 2.99 14.53
C LEU A 51 13.87 3.62 13.93
N GLN A 52 14.05 3.52 12.61
CA GLN A 52 15.19 4.11 11.91
C GLN A 52 15.29 5.63 12.13
N LYS A 53 14.17 6.37 12.03
CA LYS A 53 14.18 7.82 12.27
C LYS A 53 14.50 8.17 13.73
N TRP A 54 13.96 7.39 14.68
CA TRP A 54 14.20 7.61 16.10
C TRP A 54 15.67 7.35 16.47
N GLU A 55 16.27 6.27 15.96
CA GLU A 55 17.68 5.94 16.16
C GLU A 55 18.60 7.08 15.68
N LEU A 56 18.31 7.66 14.52
CA LEU A 56 19.06 8.79 13.98
C LEU A 56 18.89 10.07 14.81
N ASN A 57 17.67 10.35 15.28
CA ASN A 57 17.38 11.53 16.10
C ASN A 57 16.19 11.25 17.03
N HIS A 58 16.47 11.20 18.33
CA HIS A 58 15.48 10.87 19.36
C HIS A 58 14.44 11.98 19.57
N LYS A 59 14.65 13.17 18.99
CA LYS A 59 13.70 14.30 18.97
C LYS A 59 12.92 14.39 17.65
N SER A 60 13.05 13.40 16.77
CA SER A 60 12.32 13.38 15.49
C SER A 60 10.82 13.41 15.72
N ASN A 61 10.13 14.26 14.97
CA ASN A 61 8.67 14.21 14.92
C ASN A 61 8.24 13.00 14.08
N LEU A 62 7.60 12.03 14.72
CA LEU A 62 7.14 10.78 14.09
C LEU A 62 5.64 10.78 13.83
N LYS A 63 4.96 11.91 14.05
CA LYS A 63 3.50 12.00 13.97
C LYS A 63 2.94 11.50 12.64
N GLU A 64 3.57 11.83 11.52
CA GLU A 64 3.11 11.35 10.20
C GLU A 64 3.15 9.82 10.08
N ILE A 65 4.18 9.18 10.65
CA ILE A 65 4.31 7.72 10.65
C ILE A 65 3.29 7.10 11.60
N ASP A 66 3.10 7.69 12.78
CA ASP A 66 2.12 7.21 13.76
C ASP A 66 0.68 7.35 13.23
N ASP A 67 0.34 8.50 12.62
CA ASP A 67 -0.95 8.73 11.96
C ASP A 67 -1.19 7.68 10.85
N ARG A 68 -0.15 7.33 10.08
CA ARG A 68 -0.24 6.31 9.04
C ARG A 68 -0.47 4.92 9.60
N ILE A 69 0.24 4.55 10.67
CA ILE A 69 0.04 3.27 11.36
C ILE A 69 -1.39 3.18 11.90
N GLN A 70 -1.88 4.26 12.53
CA GLN A 70 -3.24 4.30 13.07
C GLN A 70 -4.30 4.17 11.97
N ALA A 71 -4.12 4.83 10.83
CA ALA A 71 -5.02 4.68 9.68
C ALA A 71 -5.08 3.22 9.20
N LEU A 72 -3.94 2.53 9.11
CA LEU A 72 -3.90 1.12 8.70
C LEU A 72 -4.53 0.18 9.72
N GLU A 73 -4.41 0.45 11.02
CA GLU A 73 -5.13 -0.30 12.06
C GLU A 73 -6.64 -0.10 11.97
N ASN A 74 -7.10 1.12 11.62
CA ASN A 74 -8.51 1.38 11.35
C ASN A 74 -8.99 0.61 10.10
N ASP A 75 -8.19 0.57 9.04
CA ASP A 75 -8.48 -0.22 7.84
C ASP A 75 -8.63 -1.72 8.18
N LYS A 76 -7.81 -2.24 9.10
CA LYS A 76 -7.96 -3.63 9.58
C LYS A 76 -9.33 -3.87 10.23
N GLN A 77 -9.84 -2.92 11.02
CA GLN A 77 -11.16 -3.04 11.61
C GLN A 77 -12.26 -2.99 10.55
N LEU A 78 -12.15 -2.09 9.57
CA LEU A 78 -13.09 -2.02 8.46
C LEU A 78 -13.17 -3.33 7.67
N VAL A 79 -12.02 -3.91 7.33
CA VAL A 79 -11.95 -5.19 6.62
C VAL A 79 -12.56 -6.32 7.45
N LYS A 80 -12.22 -6.41 8.75
CA LYS A 80 -12.81 -7.41 9.65
C LYS A 80 -14.34 -7.31 9.68
N ASN A 81 -14.86 -6.10 9.84
CA ASN A 81 -16.31 -5.87 9.90
C ASN A 81 -16.99 -6.27 8.59
N PHE A 82 -16.44 -5.83 7.45
CA PHE A 82 -16.96 -6.16 6.12
C PHE A 82 -16.97 -7.67 5.85
N VAL A 83 -15.87 -8.35 6.16
CA VAL A 83 -15.73 -9.80 5.95
C VAL A 83 -16.65 -10.58 6.91
N ASN A 84 -16.82 -10.12 8.14
CA ASN A 84 -17.77 -10.72 9.09
C ASN A 84 -19.21 -10.61 8.58
N THR A 85 -19.58 -9.49 7.96
CA THR A 85 -20.88 -9.35 7.28
C THR A 85 -21.03 -10.37 6.16
N ALA A 86 -20.02 -10.52 5.29
CA ALA A 86 -20.05 -11.53 4.22
C ALA A 86 -20.17 -12.97 4.78
N LYS A 87 -19.50 -13.26 5.89
CA LYS A 87 -19.60 -14.54 6.59
C LYS A 87 -21.02 -14.79 7.13
N GLY A 88 -21.65 -13.79 7.74
CA GLY A 88 -23.04 -13.89 8.23
C GLY A 88 -24.05 -14.11 7.10
N LEU A 89 -23.79 -13.53 5.92
CA LEU A 89 -24.59 -13.70 4.70
C LEU A 89 -24.27 -14.99 3.92
N GLN A 90 -23.27 -15.77 4.36
CA GLN A 90 -22.74 -16.94 3.64
C GLN A 90 -22.32 -16.63 2.19
N THR A 91 -21.82 -15.42 1.94
CA THR A 91 -21.37 -14.98 0.62
C THR A 91 -19.85 -15.02 0.48
N LYS A 92 -19.38 -15.12 -0.76
CA LYS A 92 -17.97 -14.98 -1.11
C LYS A 92 -17.62 -13.51 -1.33
N VAL A 93 -16.32 -13.20 -1.22
CA VAL A 93 -15.79 -11.86 -1.40
C VAL A 93 -14.88 -11.82 -2.61
N THR A 94 -15.06 -10.85 -3.49
CA THR A 94 -14.13 -10.59 -4.59
C THR A 94 -13.08 -9.60 -4.13
N ILE A 95 -11.80 -9.89 -4.35
CA ILE A 95 -10.70 -8.97 -4.06
C ILE A 95 -9.90 -8.73 -5.33
N ASN A 96 -9.62 -7.47 -5.60
CA ASN A 96 -8.74 -7.02 -6.67
C ASN A 96 -7.78 -5.95 -6.13
N GLY A 97 -6.50 -6.28 -6.09
CA GLY A 97 -5.44 -5.36 -5.71
C GLY A 97 -4.46 -5.20 -6.86
N LEU A 98 -4.35 -3.98 -7.38
CA LEU A 98 -3.41 -3.63 -8.43
C LEU A 98 -2.29 -2.77 -7.81
N LEU A 99 -1.05 -3.20 -7.99
CA LEU A 99 0.12 -2.39 -7.65
C LEU A 99 0.61 -1.72 -8.94
N GLU A 100 0.50 -0.40 -8.97
CA GLU A 100 1.07 0.43 -10.02
C GLU A 100 2.41 0.99 -9.54
N ILE A 101 3.47 0.72 -10.29
CA ILE A 101 4.83 1.19 -10.01
C ILE A 101 5.24 2.08 -11.18
N ALA A 102 5.54 3.35 -10.91
CA ALA A 102 5.97 4.30 -11.92
C ALA A 102 7.28 4.99 -11.49
N LEU A 103 8.15 5.27 -12.45
CA LEU A 103 9.30 6.13 -12.22
C LEU A 103 8.83 7.58 -12.09
N VAL A 104 9.27 8.26 -11.02
CA VAL A 104 9.01 9.68 -10.81
C VAL A 104 10.34 10.41 -10.84
N THR A 105 10.51 11.35 -11.78
CA THR A 105 11.71 12.19 -11.84
C THR A 105 11.65 13.25 -10.75
N SER A 106 12.60 13.22 -9.82
CA SER A 106 12.79 14.29 -8.84
C SER A 106 13.52 15.46 -9.52
N HIS A 107 12.78 16.49 -9.95
CA HIS A 107 13.43 17.76 -10.30
C HIS A 107 13.90 18.43 -9.01
N SER A 108 15.22 18.62 -8.88
CA SER A 108 15.87 19.44 -7.85
C SER A 108 15.89 20.91 -8.26
#